data_AF-A0A965LYQ2-F1
#
_entry.id   AF-A0A965LYQ2-F1
#
_cell.length_a   1.000
_cell.length_b   1.000
_cell.length_c   1.000
_cell.angle_alpha   90.00
_cell.angle_beta   90.00
_cell.angle_gamma   90.00
#
_symmetry.space_group_name_H-M   'P 1'
#
loop_
_entity.id
_entity.type
_entity.pdbx_description
1 polymer ?
#
loop_
_entity_poly.entity_id
_entity_poly.type
_entity_poly.pdbx_seq_one_letter_code
_entity_poly.pdbx_strand_id
1 'polypeptide(L)' 'MPSQPLLRVFIGYDPVETVAWHTFAHSILRQSTIPVALVPVNIRNLGGIFTRPRDA' A
#
# COMPACT_ATOMS: atom_id res chain seq x y z
N MET A 1 -7.40 25.66 13.79
CA MET A 1 -7.82 24.37 13.17
C MET A 1 -7.02 23.28 13.84
N PRO A 2 -7.63 22.21 14.41
CA PRO A 2 -6.84 21.07 14.86
C PRO A 2 -6.09 20.49 13.65
N SER A 3 -4.84 20.07 13.85
CA SER A 3 -4.09 19.34 12.84
C SER A 3 -4.83 18.03 12.53
N GLN A 4 -5.50 17.96 11.39
CA GLN A 4 -6.11 16.73 10.89
C GLN A 4 -4.99 15.69 10.72
N PRO A 5 -5.02 14.55 11.44
CA PRO A 5 -3.96 13.55 11.32
C PRO A 5 -4.00 12.94 9.91
N LEU A 6 -2.87 13.02 9.19
CA LEU A 6 -2.68 12.32 7.93
C LEU A 6 -2.44 10.85 8.19
N LEU A 7 -3.36 9.98 7.76
CA LEU A 7 -3.20 8.54 7.86
C LEU A 7 -2.25 8.05 6.76
N ARG A 8 -1.12 7.44 7.13
CA ARG A 8 -0.20 6.79 6.17
C ARG A 8 -0.49 5.31 6.12
N VAL A 9 -0.83 4.81 4.93
CA VAL A 9 -1.11 3.39 4.68
C VAL A 9 0.02 2.83 3.83
N PHE A 10 0.82 1.94 4.42
CA PHE A 10 1.88 1.22 3.72
C PHE A 10 1.30 -0.10 3.22
N ILE A 11 1.31 -0.30 1.90
CA ILE A 11 0.69 -1.47 1.27
C ILE A 11 1.64 -2.11 0.28
N GLY A 12 1.74 -3.45 0.31
CA GLY A 12 2.54 -4.20 -0.66
C GLY A 12 2.10 -3.89 -2.09
N TYR A 13 3.06 -3.64 -2.97
CA TYR A 13 2.83 -3.47 -4.40
C TYR A 13 3.58 -4.57 -5.16
N ASP A 14 2.81 -5.36 -5.92
CA ASP A 14 3.33 -6.29 -6.91
C ASP A 14 2.81 -5.88 -8.31
N PRO A 15 3.69 -5.65 -9.30
CA PRO A 15 3.28 -5.39 -10.67
C PRO A 15 2.34 -6.46 -11.26
N VAL A 16 2.47 -7.72 -10.84
CA VAL A 16 1.62 -8.84 -11.29
C VAL A 16 0.17 -8.63 -10.84
N GLU A 17 -0.05 -7.98 -9.70
CA GLU A 17 -1.37 -7.78 -9.09
C GLU A 17 -1.84 -6.32 -9.13
N THR A 18 -1.48 -5.58 -10.18
CA THR A 18 -1.76 -4.14 -10.31
C THR A 18 -3.26 -3.80 -10.18
N VAL A 19 -4.16 -4.63 -10.72
CA VAL A 19 -5.63 -4.41 -10.64
C VAL A 19 -6.13 -4.50 -9.20
N ALA A 20 -5.65 -5.48 -8.43
CA ALA A 20 -6.03 -5.65 -7.03
C ALA A 20 -5.56 -4.44 -6.19
N TRP A 21 -4.33 -3.99 -6.43
CA TRP A 21 -3.76 -2.81 -5.77
C TRP A 21 -4.60 -1.55 -6.04
N HIS A 22 -4.96 -1.28 -7.30
CA HIS A 22 -5.80 -0.12 -7.63
C HIS A 22 -7.22 -0.22 -7.08
N THR A 23 -7.81 -1.42 -7.06
CA THR A 23 -9.13 -1.64 -6.45
C THR A 23 -9.11 -1.33 -4.96
N PHE A 24 -8.09 -1.80 -4.25
CA PHE A 24 -7.84 -1.49 -2.85
C PHE A 24 -7.65 0.01 -2.61
N ALA A 25 -6.76 0.64 -3.38
CA ALA A 25 -6.48 2.07 -3.29
C ALA A 25 -7.74 2.92 -3.52
N HIS A 26 -8.53 2.60 -4.55
CA HIS A 26 -9.77 3.28 -4.87
C HIS A 26 -10.81 3.12 -3.75
N SER A 27 -10.93 1.92 -3.17
CA SER A 27 -11.84 1.67 -2.04
C SER A 27 -11.52 2.54 -0.83
N ILE A 28 -10.24 2.67 -0.46
CA ILE A 28 -9.80 3.56 0.63
C ILE A 28 -10.12 5.01 0.32
N LEU A 29 -9.77 5.49 -0.88
CA LEU A 29 -10.04 6.87 -1.28
C LEU A 29 -11.54 7.20 -1.28
N ARG A 30 -12.39 6.24 -1.64
CA ARG A 30 -13.85 6.39 -1.64
C ARG A 30 -14.45 6.46 -0.23
N GLN A 31 -13.86 5.75 0.74
CA GLN A 31 -14.46 5.53 2.07
C GLN A 31 -13.82 6.36 3.17
N SER A 32 -12.58 6.84 2.99
CA SER A 32 -11.87 7.59 4.03
C SER A 32 -12.56 8.92 4.33
N THR A 33 -12.79 9.18 5.62
CA THR A 33 -13.34 10.45 6.13
C THR A 33 -12.24 11.44 6.55
N ILE A 34 -10.97 11.03 6.45
CA ILE A 34 -9.78 11.83 6.78
C ILE A 34 -8.78 11.79 5.63
N PRO A 35 -7.83 12.74 5.56
CA PRO A 35 -6.72 12.68 4.61
C PRO A 35 -5.91 11.39 4.77
N VAL A 36 -5.64 10.73 3.64
CA VAL A 36 -4.86 9.48 3.58
C VAL A 36 -3.74 9.60 2.56
N ALA A 37 -2.57 9.06 2.91
CA ALA A 37 -1.44 8.87 2.01
C ALA A 37 -1.24 7.37 1.79
N LEU A 38 -1.41 6.92 0.55
CA LEU A 38 -1.10 5.55 0.14
C LEU A 38 0.37 5.47 -0.25
N VAL A 39 1.13 4.64 0.46
CA VAL A 39 2.58 4.46 0.25
C VAL A 39 2.82 3.03 -0.24
N PRO A 40 2.98 2.81 -1.56
CA PRO A 40 3.26 1.49 -2.10
C PRO A 40 4.65 1.00 -1.66
N VAL A 41 4.69 -0.21 -1.12
CA VAL A 41 5.90 -0.91 -0.70
C VAL A 41 6.22 -1.96 -1.75
N ASN A 42 7.15 -1.64 -2.64
CA ASN A 42 7.56 -2.56 -3.71
C ASN A 42 8.51 -3.62 -3.15
N ILE A 43 8.11 -4.89 -3.25
CA ILE A 43 8.88 -6.03 -2.76
C ILE A 43 10.31 -6.10 -3.35
N ARG A 44 10.51 -5.57 -4.58
CA ARG A 44 11.82 -5.52 -5.22
C ARG A 44 12.81 -4.64 -4.47
N ASN A 45 12.34 -3.66 -3.69
CA ASN A 45 13.21 -2.82 -2.85
C ASN A 45 13.60 -3.49 -1.53
N LEU A 46 13.00 -4.63 -1.18
CA LEU A 46 13.17 -5.31 0.10
C LEU A 46 13.87 -6.69 -0.04
N GLY A 47 14.58 -6.92 -1.15
CA GLY A 47 15.20 -8.21 -1.47
C GLY A 47 16.18 -8.76 -0.42
N GLY A 48 16.76 -7.89 0.41
CA GLY A 48 17.64 -8.30 1.53
C GLY A 48 16.92 -8.60 2.85
N ILE A 49 15.62 -8.38 2.93
CA ILE A 49 14.82 -8.55 4.16
C ILE A 49 14.02 -9.86 4.13
N PHE A 50 13.50 -10.22 2.95
CA PHE A 50 12.69 -11.42 2.79
C PHE A 50 13.58 -12.67 2.69
N THR A 51 13.54 -13.51 3.73
CA THR A 51 14.27 -14.78 3.81
C THR A 51 13.42 -16.00 3.46
N ARG A 52 12.11 -15.82 3.25
CA ARG A 52 11.19 -16.90 2.90
C ARG A 52 11.42 -17.34 1.44
N PRO A 53 11.50 -18.66 1.15
CA PRO A 53 11.48 -19.18 -0.21
C PRO A 53 10.22 -18.72 -0.96
N ARG A 54 10.38 -18.36 -2.24
CA ARG A 54 9.21 -18.10 -3.10
C ARG A 54 8.58 -19.44 -3.48
N ASP A 55 7.25 -19.52 -3.36
CA ASP A 55 6.51 -20.66 -3.87
C ASP A 55 6.66 -20.69 -5.41
N ALA A 56 6.86 -21.89 -5.97
CA ALA A 56 7.13 -22.12 -7.39
C ALA A 56 5.87 -22.08 -8.25
#